data_AF-A0A453BS61-F1
#
_entry.id   AF-A0A453BS61-F1
#
_cell.length_a   1.000
_cell.length_b   1.000
_cell.length_c   1.000
_cell.angle_alpha   90.00
_cell.angle_beta   90.00
_cell.angle_gamma   90.00
#
_symmetry.space_group_name_H-M   'P 1'
#
loop_
_entity.id
_entity.type
_entity.pdbx_description
1 polymer ?
#
loop_
_entity_poly.entity_id
_entity_poly.type
_entity_poly.pdbx_seq_one_letter_code
_entity_poly.pdbx_strand_id
1 'polypeptide(L)'
;SFRKLGETERPFPVRKRMAGLSWPLGLPVSSGHVTLWPELGGRSLPCTSDELATIWLDDEDVRAVIHAKPKSLIGSWELNTARIDYTHDTGSMVEYHKKFTATGYRVLIYSGDHDLCIPFTGTEAWVRSLGYRVVDSWRPWHFGGQVAGYTQGYDHNLTFLTIKGIWTHCS
;
A
#
# COMPACT_ATOMS: atom_id res chain seq x y z
N SER A 1 13.71 -7.00 -14.63
CA SER A 1 14.19 -7.10 -13.23
C SER A 1 14.15 -5.71 -12.62
N PHE A 2 13.60 -5.54 -11.41
CA PHE A 2 13.54 -4.23 -10.72
C PHE A 2 14.93 -3.62 -10.47
N ARG A 3 15.98 -4.45 -10.43
CA ARG A 3 17.38 -3.95 -10.40
C ARG A 3 17.76 -3.14 -11.64
N LYS A 4 17.16 -3.45 -12.81
CA LYS A 4 17.41 -2.71 -14.07
C LYS A 4 16.58 -1.42 -14.18
N LEU A 5 15.58 -1.22 -13.31
CA LEU A 5 14.77 0.00 -13.30
C LEU A 5 15.60 1.15 -12.71
N GLY A 6 16.14 2.04 -13.55
CA GLY A 6 16.90 3.23 -13.13
C GLY A 6 18.43 3.14 -13.24
N GLU A 7 18.98 2.16 -13.94
CA GLU A 7 20.38 2.20 -14.39
C GLU A 7 20.53 3.32 -15.42
N THR A 8 21.37 4.33 -15.13
CA THR A 8 21.64 5.45 -16.04
C THR A 8 23.12 5.81 -15.96
N GLU A 9 23.75 6.14 -17.09
CA GLU A 9 25.16 6.58 -17.15
C GLU A 9 25.39 8.00 -16.60
N ARG A 10 24.32 8.72 -16.24
CA ARG A 10 24.41 10.13 -15.81
C ARG A 10 24.53 10.23 -14.28
N PRO A 11 25.57 10.91 -13.76
CA PRO A 11 25.68 11.17 -12.33
C PRO A 11 24.71 12.28 -11.94
N PHE A 12 23.68 11.94 -11.15
CA PHE A 12 22.73 12.92 -10.63
C PHE A 12 22.89 13.10 -9.11
N PRO A 13 22.55 14.29 -8.57
CA PRO A 13 22.51 14.51 -7.13
C PRO A 13 21.51 13.55 -6.47
N VAL A 14 22.01 12.68 -5.60
CA VAL A 14 21.16 11.78 -4.80
C VAL A 14 20.48 12.61 -3.71
N ARG A 15 19.16 12.81 -3.80
CA ARG A 15 18.39 13.39 -2.70
C ARG A 15 18.39 12.38 -1.54
N LYS A 16 19.02 12.74 -0.41
CA LYS A 16 19.38 11.78 0.66
C LYS A 16 18.25 11.34 1.59
N ARG A 17 17.04 11.93 1.53
CA ARG A 17 15.75 11.51 2.14
C ARG A 17 14.77 12.70 2.16
N MET A 18 13.47 12.44 2.25
CA MET A 18 12.50 13.41 2.77
C MET A 18 12.09 12.93 4.16
N ALA A 19 12.18 13.79 5.17
CA ALA A 19 11.72 13.48 6.52
C ALA A 19 10.19 13.71 6.55
N GLY A 20 9.43 12.62 6.66
CA GLY A 20 7.99 12.63 6.90
C GLY A 20 7.71 11.98 8.25
N LEU A 21 6.90 12.63 9.08
CA LEU A 21 6.39 12.06 10.33
C LEU A 21 5.49 10.88 9.96
N SER A 22 6.00 9.65 10.11
CA SER A 22 5.19 8.45 10.04
C SER A 22 4.41 8.29 11.35
N TRP A 23 3.33 7.52 11.33
CA TRP A 23 2.83 6.86 12.56
C TRP A 23 4.02 6.29 13.34
N PRO A 24 4.09 6.42 14.68
CA PRO A 24 5.37 6.32 15.36
C PRO A 24 6.01 4.96 15.14
N LEU A 25 7.24 5.01 14.62
CA LEU A 25 8.04 3.83 14.39
C LEU A 25 8.24 3.10 15.72
N GLY A 26 7.69 1.88 15.83
CA GLY A 26 7.84 1.04 17.02
C GLY A 26 6.79 1.23 18.12
N LEU A 27 5.69 1.96 17.87
CA LEU A 27 4.53 1.83 18.78
C LEU A 27 3.94 0.42 18.64
N PRO A 28 3.64 -0.26 19.77
CA PRO A 28 2.98 -1.55 19.73
C PRO A 28 1.60 -1.40 19.08
N VAL A 29 1.36 -2.22 18.07
CA VAL A 29 0.01 -2.47 17.55
C VAL A 29 -0.70 -3.35 18.59
N SER A 30 -1.45 -2.71 19.50
CA SER A 30 -2.11 -3.36 20.62
C SER A 30 -3.43 -3.97 20.17
N SER A 31 -3.59 -5.28 20.33
CA SER A 31 -4.82 -5.99 19.97
C SER A 31 -6.07 -5.28 20.48
N GLY A 32 -7.09 -5.18 19.63
CA GLY A 32 -8.32 -4.50 19.99
C GLY A 32 -9.17 -4.07 18.79
N HIS A 33 -10.32 -3.48 19.12
CA HIS A 33 -11.25 -2.91 18.14
C HIS A 33 -10.53 -1.91 17.25
N VAL A 34 -10.66 -2.07 15.94
CA VAL A 34 -10.17 -1.08 14.97
C VAL A 34 -11.36 -0.29 14.49
N THR A 35 -11.41 0.98 14.85
CA THR A 35 -12.47 1.86 14.38
C THR A 35 -12.42 1.98 12.86
N LEU A 36 -13.45 1.44 12.19
CA LEU A 36 -13.54 1.50 10.73
C LEU A 36 -13.97 2.90 10.28
N TRP A 37 -13.67 3.27 9.04
CA TRP A 37 -14.07 4.58 8.49
C TRP A 37 -15.57 4.90 8.63
N PRO A 38 -16.50 3.94 8.48
CA PRO A 38 -17.93 4.19 8.71
C PRO A 38 -18.27 4.56 10.16
N GLU A 39 -17.50 4.06 11.13
CA GLU A 39 -17.67 4.35 12.55
C GLU A 39 -17.12 5.74 12.92
N LEU A 40 -16.16 6.26 12.16
CA LEU A 40 -15.62 7.63 12.30
C LEU A 40 -16.56 8.72 11.72
N GLY A 41 -17.78 8.36 11.33
CA GLY A 41 -18.81 9.29 10.89
C GLY A 41 -18.85 9.55 9.37
N GLY A 42 -18.08 8.82 8.57
CA GLY A 42 -18.12 8.90 7.12
C GLY A 42 -18.93 7.76 6.51
N ARG A 43 -20.08 8.06 5.87
CA ARG A 43 -20.80 7.04 5.05
C ARG A 43 -20.00 6.61 3.81
N SER A 44 -18.99 7.39 3.44
CA SER A 44 -18.07 7.15 2.32
C SER A 44 -16.63 7.37 2.79
N LEU A 45 -15.68 6.77 2.08
CA LEU A 45 -14.26 7.07 2.27
C LEU A 45 -14.01 8.55 1.97
N PRO A 46 -13.25 9.29 2.81
CA PRO A 46 -12.90 10.68 2.53
C PRO A 46 -12.27 10.81 1.15
N CYS A 47 -12.68 11.83 0.40
CA CYS A 47 -12.12 12.15 -0.92
C CYS A 47 -12.25 11.04 -2.00
N THR A 48 -13.12 10.05 -1.80
CA THR A 48 -13.43 9.00 -2.79
C THR A 48 -14.94 8.99 -3.06
N SER A 49 -15.33 9.02 -4.34
CA SER A 49 -16.72 8.80 -4.76
C SER A 49 -16.87 7.38 -5.31
N ASP A 50 -17.82 6.64 -4.76
CA ASP A 50 -18.20 5.29 -5.18
C ASP A 50 -19.54 5.25 -5.93
N GLU A 51 -20.09 6.42 -6.31
CA GLU A 51 -21.40 6.54 -6.94
C GLU A 51 -21.50 5.72 -8.23
N LEU A 52 -20.54 5.90 -9.16
CA LEU A 52 -20.55 5.17 -10.43
C LEU A 52 -20.32 3.67 -10.25
N ALA A 53 -19.47 3.29 -9.30
CA ALA A 53 -19.23 1.88 -8.99
C ALA A 53 -20.49 1.24 -8.40
N THR A 54 -21.18 1.94 -7.49
CA THR A 54 -22.44 1.49 -6.89
C THR A 54 -23.53 1.34 -7.95
N ILE A 55 -23.71 2.32 -8.85
CA ILE A 55 -24.70 2.23 -9.93
C ILE A 55 -24.42 1.00 -10.81
N TRP A 56 -23.16 0.80 -11.22
CA TRP A 56 -22.80 -0.32 -12.09
C TRP A 56 -22.91 -1.67 -11.39
N LEU A 57 -22.50 -1.77 -10.12
CA LEU A 57 -22.57 -3.02 -9.35
C LEU A 57 -23.96 -3.35 -8.82
N ASP A 58 -24.89 -2.39 -8.82
CA ASP A 58 -26.30 -2.60 -8.50
C ASP A 58 -27.17 -2.96 -9.71
N ASP A 59 -26.65 -2.84 -10.93
CA ASP A 59 -27.35 -3.27 -12.13
C ASP A 59 -27.59 -4.80 -12.09
N GLU A 60 -28.84 -5.22 -12.32
CA GLU A 60 -29.23 -6.63 -12.17
C GLU A 60 -28.61 -7.52 -13.27
N ASP A 61 -28.39 -7.00 -14.48
CA ASP A 61 -27.72 -7.74 -15.55
C ASP A 61 -26.22 -7.93 -15.20
N VAL A 62 -25.57 -6.89 -14.68
CA VAL A 62 -24.19 -6.98 -14.16
C VAL A 62 -24.10 -8.03 -13.06
N ARG A 63 -25.00 -7.98 -12.07
CA ARG A 63 -25.04 -8.93 -10.94
C ARG A 63 -25.25 -10.37 -11.42
N ALA A 64 -26.13 -10.60 -12.38
CA ALA A 64 -26.35 -11.92 -12.96
C ALA A 64 -25.09 -12.48 -13.64
N VAL A 65 -24.37 -11.64 -14.39
CA VAL A 65 -23.13 -12.02 -15.10
C VAL A 65 -21.99 -12.34 -14.13
N ILE A 66 -21.83 -11.57 -13.04
CA ILE A 66 -20.80 -11.84 -12.01
C ILE A 66 -21.27 -12.85 -10.95
N HIS A 67 -22.45 -13.46 -11.14
CA HIS A 67 -23.06 -14.43 -10.24
C HIS A 67 -23.33 -13.90 -8.82
N ALA A 68 -23.52 -12.59 -8.67
CA ALA A 68 -24.01 -11.97 -7.44
C ALA A 68 -25.53 -12.21 -7.29
N LYS A 69 -26.01 -12.26 -6.05
CA LYS A 69 -27.46 -12.37 -5.78
C LYS A 69 -28.18 -11.07 -6.15
N PRO A 70 -29.47 -11.13 -6.51
CA PRO A 70 -30.25 -9.93 -6.83
C PRO A 70 -30.22 -8.89 -5.70
N LYS A 71 -30.30 -7.61 -6.05
CA LYS A 71 -30.30 -6.51 -5.06
C LYS A 71 -31.46 -6.64 -4.07
N SER A 72 -32.59 -7.15 -4.53
CA SER A 72 -33.76 -7.44 -3.69
C SER A 72 -33.50 -8.44 -2.56
N LEU A 73 -32.49 -9.32 -2.69
CA LEU A 73 -32.18 -10.35 -1.69
C LEU A 73 -31.10 -9.91 -0.70
N ILE A 74 -30.03 -9.27 -1.18
CA ILE A 74 -28.85 -8.97 -0.36
C ILE A 74 -28.58 -7.48 -0.18
N GLY A 75 -29.42 -6.62 -0.76
CA GLY A 75 -29.29 -5.16 -0.71
C GLY A 75 -28.36 -4.58 -1.78
N SER A 76 -28.21 -3.25 -1.71
CA SER A 76 -27.24 -2.50 -2.51
C SER A 76 -25.81 -2.96 -2.23
N TRP A 77 -24.97 -2.88 -3.25
CA TRP A 77 -23.53 -2.91 -3.07
C TRP A 77 -23.05 -1.69 -2.26
N GLU A 78 -22.06 -1.92 -1.39
CA GLU A 78 -21.44 -0.89 -0.55
C GLU A 78 -19.92 -1.02 -0.70
N LEU A 79 -19.21 0.06 -1.05
CA LEU A 79 -17.74 0.05 -1.10
C LEU A 79 -17.14 -0.17 0.29
N ASN A 80 -17.80 0.38 1.31
CA ASN A 80 -17.40 0.30 2.70
C ASN A 80 -18.65 0.13 3.57
N THR A 81 -18.61 -0.79 4.54
CA THR A 81 -19.78 -1.14 5.33
C THR A 81 -19.48 -1.03 6.82
N ALA A 82 -20.42 -0.45 7.57
CA ALA A 82 -20.38 -0.40 9.04
C ALA A 82 -20.84 -1.71 9.69
N ARG A 83 -21.15 -2.73 8.89
CA ARG A 83 -21.72 -4.01 9.35
C ARG A 83 -20.65 -5.02 9.78
N ILE A 84 -19.38 -4.71 9.54
CA ILE A 84 -18.25 -5.57 9.91
C ILE A 84 -17.68 -5.02 11.21
N ASP A 85 -17.70 -5.84 12.26
CA ASP A 85 -16.97 -5.58 13.49
C ASP A 85 -15.57 -6.22 13.36
N TYR A 86 -14.53 -5.40 13.37
CA TYR A 86 -13.15 -5.84 13.15
C TYR A 86 -12.28 -5.56 14.37
N THR A 87 -11.84 -6.65 15.00
CA THR A 87 -10.82 -6.64 16.05
C THR A 87 -9.53 -7.19 15.48
N HIS A 88 -8.42 -6.45 15.65
CA HIS A 88 -7.11 -6.93 15.25
C HIS A 88 -6.39 -7.62 16.43
N ASP A 89 -5.65 -8.69 16.14
CA ASP A 89 -4.93 -9.48 17.14
C ASP A 89 -3.52 -9.90 16.71
N THR A 90 -3.16 -9.64 15.45
CA THR A 90 -2.01 -10.27 14.79
C THR A 90 -0.69 -9.51 15.03
N GLY A 91 -0.76 -8.27 15.51
CA GLY A 91 0.42 -7.43 15.75
C GLY A 91 1.18 -7.10 14.45
N SER A 92 2.52 -7.11 14.51
CA SER A 92 3.37 -6.73 13.38
C SER A 92 3.57 -7.87 12.37
N MET A 93 3.48 -7.55 11.09
CA MET A 93 3.69 -8.50 9.99
C MET A 93 5.17 -8.79 9.68
N VAL A 94 6.13 -8.19 10.41
CA VAL A 94 7.58 -8.31 10.16
C VAL A 94 8.04 -9.77 10.18
N GLU A 95 7.70 -10.53 11.22
CA GLU A 95 8.15 -11.91 11.36
C GLU A 95 7.55 -12.86 10.31
N TYR A 96 6.31 -12.59 9.87
CA TYR A 96 5.70 -13.33 8.77
C TYR A 96 6.44 -13.07 7.45
N HIS A 97 6.76 -11.81 7.16
CA HIS A 97 7.50 -11.47 5.95
C HIS A 97 8.90 -12.07 5.95
N LYS A 98 9.60 -12.09 7.10
CA LYS A 98 10.90 -12.78 7.23
C LYS A 98 10.80 -14.27 6.88
N LYS A 99 9.75 -14.95 7.33
CA LYS A 99 9.52 -16.36 6.99
C LYS A 99 9.32 -16.55 5.48
N PHE A 100 8.54 -15.67 4.84
CA PHE A 100 8.30 -15.76 3.39
C PHE A 100 9.54 -15.46 2.56
N THR A 101 10.28 -14.39 2.87
CA THR A 101 11.51 -14.02 2.15
C THR A 101 12.62 -15.05 2.33
N ALA A 102 12.67 -15.76 3.47
CA ALA A 102 13.59 -16.87 3.70
C ALA A 102 13.38 -18.07 2.75
N THR A 103 12.18 -18.24 2.18
CA THR A 103 11.91 -19.29 1.19
C THR A 103 12.38 -18.93 -0.22
N GLY A 104 12.89 -17.71 -0.44
CA GLY A 104 13.47 -17.26 -1.71
C GLY A 104 12.51 -16.55 -2.66
N TYR A 105 11.24 -16.32 -2.26
CA TYR A 105 10.29 -15.54 -3.06
C TYR A 105 10.80 -14.13 -3.34
N ARG A 106 10.46 -13.62 -4.53
CA ARG A 106 10.73 -12.22 -4.90
C ARG A 106 9.65 -11.32 -4.32
N VAL A 107 10.05 -10.36 -3.49
CA VAL A 107 9.15 -9.45 -2.80
C VAL A 107 9.33 -8.02 -3.29
N LEU A 108 8.22 -7.36 -3.60
CA LEU A 108 8.16 -5.94 -3.89
C LEU A 108 7.25 -5.27 -2.86
N ILE A 109 7.77 -4.27 -2.17
CA ILE A 109 7.00 -3.39 -1.29
C ILE A 109 7.05 -2.01 -1.92
N TYR A 110 5.90 -1.38 -2.10
CA TYR A 110 5.83 -0.06 -2.71
C TYR A 110 4.93 0.90 -1.93
N SER A 111 5.18 2.20 -2.06
CA SER A 111 4.36 3.23 -1.44
C SER A 111 4.33 4.50 -2.32
N GLY A 112 3.18 5.17 -2.39
CA GLY A 112 3.06 6.49 -3.00
C GLY A 112 3.70 7.54 -2.08
N ASP A 113 4.61 8.36 -2.61
CA ASP A 113 5.37 9.29 -1.78
C ASP A 113 4.58 10.50 -1.27
N HIS A 114 3.33 10.66 -1.72
CA HIS A 114 2.43 11.67 -1.20
C HIS A 114 1.33 11.10 -0.30
N ASP A 115 1.14 9.78 -0.20
CA ASP A 115 0.11 9.23 0.68
C ASP A 115 0.31 9.67 2.15
N LEU A 116 -0.71 10.32 2.70
CA LEU A 116 -0.72 10.80 4.09
C LEU A 116 -1.38 9.79 5.04
N CYS A 117 -2.19 8.87 4.52
CA CYS A 117 -2.81 7.83 5.35
C CYS A 117 -1.75 6.85 5.85
N ILE A 118 -0.90 6.34 4.94
CA ILE A 118 0.24 5.48 5.25
C ILE A 118 1.50 6.06 4.59
N PRO A 119 2.18 7.03 5.25
CA PRO A 119 3.35 7.68 4.68
C PRO A 119 4.46 6.69 4.32
N PHE A 120 5.08 6.88 3.15
CA PHE A 120 6.14 5.99 2.66
C PHE A 120 7.32 5.86 3.65
N THR A 121 7.56 6.86 4.49
CA THR A 121 8.60 6.82 5.53
C THR A 121 8.32 5.75 6.58
N GLY A 122 7.04 5.51 6.90
CA GLY A 122 6.61 4.42 7.77
C GLY A 122 6.87 3.06 7.13
N THR A 123 6.50 2.90 5.86
CA THR A 123 6.79 1.68 5.10
C THR A 123 8.29 1.46 4.95
N GLU A 124 9.08 2.49 4.65
CA GLU A 124 10.55 2.40 4.54
C GLU A 124 11.14 1.88 5.86
N ALA A 125 10.72 2.48 6.97
CA ALA A 125 11.25 2.11 8.28
C ALA A 125 10.79 0.71 8.72
N TRP A 126 9.57 0.30 8.35
CA TRP A 126 9.10 -1.09 8.50
C TRP A 126 9.97 -2.07 7.70
N VAL A 127 10.29 -1.76 6.43
CA VAL A 127 11.17 -2.61 5.61
C VAL A 127 12.56 -2.72 6.23
N ARG A 128 13.10 -1.60 6.74
CA ARG A 128 14.40 -1.60 7.43
C ARG A 128 14.40 -2.45 8.70
N SER A 129 13.26 -2.57 9.39
CA SER A 129 13.13 -3.41 10.59
C SER A 129 13.28 -4.91 10.31
N LEU A 130 13.18 -5.35 9.04
CA LEU A 130 13.48 -6.73 8.65
C LEU A 130 14.96 -7.10 8.88
N GLY A 131 15.86 -6.10 8.94
CA GLY A 131 17.28 -6.31 9.22
C GLY A 131 18.12 -6.80 8.03
N TYR A 132 17.57 -6.75 6.82
CA TYR A 132 18.23 -7.20 5.60
C TYR A 132 19.33 -6.26 5.11
N ARG A 133 20.38 -6.83 4.52
CA ARG A 133 21.48 -6.04 3.97
C ARG A 133 21.06 -5.38 2.68
N VAL A 134 21.40 -4.10 2.52
CA VAL A 134 21.22 -3.37 1.26
C VAL A 134 22.19 -3.93 0.21
N VAL A 135 21.67 -4.35 -0.94
CA VAL A 135 22.44 -4.86 -2.09
C VAL A 135 22.36 -3.95 -3.31
N ASP A 136 21.36 -3.06 -3.37
CA ASP A 136 21.22 -2.00 -4.36
C ASP A 136 20.80 -0.73 -3.61
N SER A 137 21.66 0.29 -3.65
CA SER A 137 21.49 1.49 -2.82
C SER A 137 20.33 2.35 -3.30
N TRP A 138 19.79 3.17 -2.40
CA TRP A 138 18.68 4.07 -2.69
C TRP A 138 18.99 4.97 -3.90
N ARG A 139 18.21 4.82 -4.98
CA ARG A 139 18.43 5.52 -6.25
C ARG A 139 17.13 5.80 -6.99
N PRO A 140 17.08 6.82 -7.85
CA PRO A 140 15.89 7.10 -8.64
C PRO A 140 15.64 6.00 -9.68
N TRP A 141 14.36 5.72 -9.97
CA TRP A 141 13.95 4.97 -11.15
C TRP A 141 13.18 5.87 -12.11
N HIS A 142 13.27 5.57 -13.40
CA HIS A 142 12.79 6.43 -14.46
C HIS A 142 11.74 5.72 -15.31
N PHE A 143 10.74 6.49 -15.77
CA PHE A 143 9.76 6.08 -16.75
C PHE A 143 9.49 7.27 -17.69
N GLY A 144 9.47 7.03 -19.01
CA GLY A 144 9.27 8.11 -19.98
C GLY A 144 10.28 9.26 -19.90
N GLY A 145 11.52 9.00 -19.49
CA GLY A 145 12.56 10.03 -19.33
C GLY A 145 12.41 10.90 -18.06
N GLN A 146 11.43 10.62 -17.20
CA GLN A 146 11.21 11.33 -15.94
C GLN A 146 11.49 10.43 -14.73
N VAL A 147 11.88 11.03 -13.61
CA VAL A 147 11.96 10.33 -12.32
C VAL A 147 10.54 9.95 -11.89
N ALA A 148 10.27 8.65 -11.86
CA ALA A 148 8.99 8.09 -11.46
C ALA A 148 8.96 7.71 -9.97
N GLY A 149 10.12 7.71 -9.29
CA GLY A 149 10.25 7.56 -7.85
C GLY A 149 11.64 7.06 -7.47
N TYR A 150 11.78 6.38 -6.32
CA TYR A 150 13.04 5.84 -5.83
C TYR A 150 12.93 4.35 -5.49
N THR A 151 14.04 3.64 -5.54
CA THR A 151 14.10 2.21 -5.20
C THR A 151 15.33 1.87 -4.37
N GLN A 152 15.21 0.86 -3.52
CA GLN A 152 16.31 0.24 -2.79
C GLN A 152 16.13 -1.28 -2.76
N GLY A 153 17.18 -2.00 -3.13
CA GLY A 153 17.22 -3.46 -3.10
C GLY A 153 17.91 -3.98 -1.84
N TYR A 154 17.33 -5.03 -1.29
CA TYR A 154 17.85 -5.76 -0.14
C TYR A 154 18.22 -7.19 -0.56
N ASP A 155 18.94 -7.91 0.30
CA ASP A 155 19.06 -9.36 0.17
C ASP A 155 17.68 -10.05 0.32
N HIS A 156 17.65 -11.39 0.24
CA HIS A 156 16.40 -12.18 0.25
C HIS A 156 15.37 -11.74 -0.82
N ASN A 157 15.86 -11.28 -1.98
CA ASN A 157 15.04 -10.87 -3.13
C ASN A 157 13.97 -9.81 -2.82
N LEU A 158 14.20 -8.96 -1.81
CA LEU A 158 13.29 -7.88 -1.43
C LEU A 158 13.69 -6.56 -2.11
N THR A 159 12.72 -5.85 -2.65
CA THR A 159 12.88 -4.49 -3.19
C THR A 159 11.83 -3.56 -2.58
N PHE A 160 12.27 -2.40 -2.10
CA PHE A 160 11.38 -1.30 -1.72
C PHE A 160 11.37 -0.24 -2.85
N LEU A 161 10.20 0.32 -3.12
CA LEU A 161 9.96 1.28 -4.21
C LEU A 161 9.04 2.41 -3.72
N THR A 162 9.34 3.64 -4.08
CA THR A 162 8.37 4.74 -4.02
C THR A 162 7.89 5.09 -5.41
N ILE A 163 6.65 5.56 -5.50
CA ILE A 163 6.11 6.14 -6.73
C ILE A 163 5.80 7.61 -6.47
N LYS A 164 6.39 8.47 -7.31
CA LYS A 164 6.30 9.90 -7.19
C LYS A 164 4.90 10.40 -7.55
N GLY A 165 4.30 11.20 -6.68
CA GLY A 165 3.03 11.88 -6.91
C GLY A 165 1.78 11.03 -6.69
N ILE A 166 1.94 9.81 -6.14
CA ILE A 166 0.82 8.90 -5.87
C ILE A 166 0.38 9.00 -4.41
N TRP A 167 -0.94 8.93 -4.21
CA TRP A 167 -1.65 8.85 -2.93
C TRP A 167 -2.45 7.54 -2.91
N THR A 168 -2.98 7.14 -1.74
CA THR A 168 -3.71 5.88 -1.51
C THR A 168 -4.87 5.55 -2.45
N HIS A 169 -5.44 6.55 -3.14
CA HIS A 169 -6.66 6.38 -3.95
C HIS A 169 -6.53 6.85 -5.42
N CYS A 170 -5.31 7.01 -5.94
CA CYS A 170 -5.11 7.29 -7.37
C CYS A 170 -4.32 6.13 -7.99
N SER A 171 -5.04 5.17 -8.60
CA SER A 171 -4.50 4.12 -9.47
C SER A 171 -5.10 4.28 -10.86
#